data_AF-A0A5N5SSX0-F1
#
_entry.id   AF-A0A5N5SSX0-F1
#
_cell.length_a   1.000
_cell.length_b   1.000
_cell.length_c   1.000
_cell.angle_alpha   90.00
_cell.angle_beta   90.00
_cell.angle_gamma   90.00
#
_symmetry.space_group_name_H-M   'P 1'
#
loop_
_entity.id
_entity.type
_entity.pdbx_description
1 polymer ?
#
loop_
_entity_poly.entity_id
_entity_poly.type
_entity_poly.pdbx_seq_one_letter_code
_entity_poly.pdbx_strand_id
1 'polypeptide(L)'
;MLPLILPPQMMLESIGSGSAGSVVANRLSENPDFKVLLLEAGGKATETTEIPLFASLAFRSKLDWNYTLAPSSQYCLGMIDKILILI
;
A
#
# COMPACT_ATOMS: atom_id res chain seq x y z
N MET A 1 -14.81 8.40 -20.17
CA MET A 1 -13.51 7.73 -19.91
C MET A 1 -13.82 6.26 -19.77
N LEU A 2 -13.59 5.47 -20.83
CA LEU A 2 -14.12 4.10 -20.94
C LEU A 2 -13.52 3.16 -19.87
N PRO A 3 -14.29 2.20 -19.33
CA PRO A 3 -13.73 1.11 -18.54
C PRO A 3 -12.89 0.22 -19.46
N LEU A 4 -11.66 -0.05 -19.04
CA LEU A 4 -10.71 -0.92 -19.72
C LEU A 4 -11.14 -2.38 -19.50
N ILE A 5 -12.08 -2.89 -20.31
CA ILE A 5 -12.40 -4.32 -20.34
C ILE A 5 -11.38 -4.99 -21.27
N LEU A 6 -10.33 -5.56 -20.70
CA LEU A 6 -9.35 -6.39 -21.42
C LEU A 6 -9.87 -7.83 -21.58
N PRO A 7 -9.50 -8.53 -22.67
CA PRO A 7 -10.08 -9.83 -23.01
C PRO A 7 -9.73 -10.94 -21.99
N PRO A 8 -10.60 -11.94 -21.80
CA PRO A 8 -10.72 -12.71 -20.56
C PRO A 8 -9.85 -13.98 -20.48
N GLN A 9 -8.73 -14.08 -21.20
CA GLN A 9 -8.08 -15.40 -21.37
C GLN A 9 -7.12 -15.83 -20.25
N MET A 10 -6.75 -14.95 -19.30
CA MET A 10 -6.23 -15.23 -17.94
C MET A 10 -5.39 -14.04 -17.48
N MET A 11 -6.06 -13.02 -16.94
CA MET A 11 -5.38 -11.94 -16.24
C MET A 11 -5.73 -12.03 -14.75
N LEU A 12 -4.72 -12.15 -13.89
CA LEU A 12 -4.89 -12.10 -12.44
C LEU A 12 -4.57 -10.69 -11.98
N GLU A 13 -5.59 -10.01 -11.45
CA GLU A 13 -5.49 -8.65 -10.92
C GLU A 13 -5.17 -8.70 -9.43
N SER A 14 -4.04 -8.11 -9.05
CA SER A 14 -3.71 -7.86 -7.65
C SER A 14 -3.90 -6.37 -7.35
N ILE A 15 -4.72 -6.08 -6.34
CA ILE A 15 -5.00 -4.72 -5.89
C ILE A 15 -4.11 -4.43 -4.68
N GLY A 16 -3.11 -3.58 -4.89
CA GLY A 16 -2.08 -3.18 -3.92
C GLY A 16 -0.79 -3.99 -4.03
N SER A 17 0.34 -3.31 -4.20
CA SER A 17 1.72 -3.79 -4.12
C SER A 17 2.28 -3.71 -2.69
N GLY A 18 1.43 -3.90 -1.68
CA GLY A 18 1.87 -4.07 -0.30
C GLY A 18 2.62 -5.40 -0.09
N SER A 19 2.91 -5.75 1.17
CA SER A 19 3.69 -6.95 1.51
C SER A 19 3.10 -8.24 0.91
N ALA A 20 1.79 -8.43 0.99
CA ALA A 20 1.13 -9.61 0.44
C ALA A 20 1.04 -9.56 -1.10
N GLY A 21 0.59 -8.42 -1.65
CA GLY A 21 0.36 -8.28 -3.10
C GLY A 21 1.64 -8.43 -3.92
N SER A 22 2.77 -7.89 -3.43
CA SER A 22 4.07 -8.07 -4.08
C SER A 22 4.50 -9.54 -4.13
N VAL A 23 4.33 -10.28 -3.02
CA VAL A 23 4.69 -11.71 -2.96
C VAL A 23 3.79 -12.54 -3.87
N VAL A 24 2.48 -12.30 -3.84
CA VAL A 24 1.52 -13.02 -4.69
C VAL A 24 1.78 -12.74 -6.17
N ALA A 25 1.94 -11.47 -6.55
CA ALA A 25 2.23 -11.09 -7.93
C ALA A 25 3.53 -11.73 -8.44
N ASN A 26 4.58 -11.73 -7.62
CA ASN A 26 5.85 -12.38 -7.96
C ASN A 26 5.66 -13.87 -8.24
N ARG A 27 4.99 -14.61 -7.34
CA ARG A 27 4.74 -16.06 -7.51
C ARG A 27 3.87 -16.39 -8.71
N LEU A 28 2.82 -15.60 -8.95
CA LEU A 28 1.97 -15.80 -10.13
C LEU A 28 2.74 -15.53 -11.43
N SER A 29 3.64 -14.55 -11.44
CA SER A 29 4.43 -14.20 -12.62
C SER A 29 5.51 -15.22 -12.98
N GLU A 30 5.85 -16.16 -12.08
CA GLU A 30 6.76 -17.28 -12.39
C GLU A 30 6.17 -18.24 -13.43
N ASN A 31 4.84 -18.31 -13.55
CA ASN A 31 4.17 -19.13 -14.56
C ASN A 31 3.95 -18.32 -15.85
N PRO A 32 4.57 -18.70 -16.99
CA PRO A 32 4.42 -17.99 -18.26
C PRO A 32 3.00 -18.02 -18.83
N ASP A 33 2.14 -18.93 -18.37
CA ASP A 33 0.74 -19.00 -18.79
C ASP A 33 -0.10 -17.87 -18.17
N PHE A 34 0.40 -17.21 -17.11
CA PHE A 34 -0.33 -16.17 -16.40
C PHE A 34 0.11 -14.79 -16.87
N LYS A 35 -0.87 -13.93 -17.15
CA LYS A 35 -0.64 -12.48 -17.26
C LYS A 35 -1.06 -11.83 -15.95
N VAL A 36 -0.13 -11.17 -15.28
CA VAL A 36 -0.38 -10.54 -13.98
C VAL A 36 -0.41 -9.03 -14.13
N LEU A 37 -1.47 -8.40 -13.63
CA LEU A 37 -1.59 -6.95 -13.51
C LEU A 37 -1.59 -6.59 -12.02
N LEU A 38 -0.57 -5.84 -11.59
CA LEU A 38 -0.47 -5.32 -10.24
C LEU A 38 -0.79 -3.82 -10.24
N LEU A 39 -1.84 -3.43 -9.53
CA LEU A 39 -2.27 -2.04 -9.40
C LEU A 39 -1.86 -1.52 -8.01
N GLU A 40 -1.07 -0.46 -7.96
CA GLU A 40 -0.65 0.20 -6.72
C GLU A 40 -1.10 1.66 -6.74
N ALA A 41 -1.72 2.11 -5.65
CA ALA A 41 -2.22 3.48 -5.52
C ALA A 41 -1.09 4.47 -5.17
N GLY A 42 -0.08 4.00 -4.44
CA GLY A 42 1.09 4.76 -4.07
C GLY A 42 2.07 5.02 -5.23
N GLY A 43 3.12 5.78 -4.91
CA GLY A 43 4.22 6.03 -5.83
C GLY A 43 5.30 4.95 -5.79
N LYS A 44 6.30 5.10 -6.67
CA LYS A 44 7.52 4.31 -6.59
C LYS A 44 8.28 4.61 -5.29
N ALA A 45 8.90 3.60 -4.69
CA ALA A 45 9.87 3.76 -3.61
C ALA A 45 10.96 4.78 -4.01
N THR A 46 11.38 5.58 -3.03
CA THR A 46 12.44 6.60 -3.16
C THR A 46 13.63 6.23 -2.28
N GLU A 47 14.78 6.84 -2.49
CA GLU A 47 15.99 6.63 -1.67
C GLU A 47 15.71 6.78 -0.16
N THR A 48 14.82 7.71 0.22
CA THR A 48 14.44 7.92 1.61
C THR A 48 13.68 6.75 2.23
N THR A 49 12.98 5.95 1.42
CA THR A 49 12.24 4.77 1.89
C THR A 49 13.12 3.55 2.12
N GLU A 50 14.35 3.56 1.60
CA GLU A 50 15.30 2.45 1.75
C GLU A 50 16.19 2.59 3.00
N ILE A 51 16.26 3.78 3.60
CA ILE A 51 17.07 4.07 4.79
C ILE A 51 16.19 3.89 6.04
N PRO A 52 16.42 2.87 6.89
CA PRO A 52 15.53 2.59 8.04
C PRO A 52 15.45 3.75 9.05
N LEU A 53 16.53 4.51 9.21
CA LEU A 53 16.56 5.68 10.10
C LEU A 53 15.56 6.77 9.69
N PHE A 54 15.13 6.79 8.42
CA PHE A 54 14.21 7.77 7.86
C PHE A 54 12.75 7.32 7.86
N ALA A 55 12.43 6.17 8.46
CA ALA A 55 11.05 5.66 8.51
C ALA A 55 10.04 6.69 9.05
N SER A 56 10.44 7.52 10.03
CA SER A 56 9.58 8.55 10.60
C SER A 56 9.21 9.68 9.63
N LEU A 57 9.95 9.86 8.53
CA LEU A 57 9.60 10.84 7.48
C LEU A 57 8.36 10.43 6.69
N ALA A 58 7.97 9.15 6.74
CA ALA A 58 6.76 8.68 6.09
C ALA A 58 5.48 9.19 6.78
N PHE A 59 5.52 9.40 8.10
CA PHE A 59 4.34 9.82 8.88
C PHE A 59 3.73 11.12 8.37
N ARG A 60 2.41 11.11 8.10
CA ARG A 60 1.66 12.27 7.60
C ARG A 60 2.16 12.82 6.27
N SER A 61 2.97 12.06 5.54
CA SER A 61 3.47 12.44 4.23
C SER A 61 2.58 11.84 3.13
N LYS A 62 2.97 12.01 1.87
CA LYS A 62 2.32 11.33 0.73
C LYS A 62 2.56 9.83 0.67
N LEU A 63 3.46 9.30 1.50
CA LEU A 63 3.75 7.86 1.61
C LEU A 63 2.82 7.16 2.61
N ASP A 64 2.06 7.93 3.39
CA ASP A 64 1.14 7.45 4.41
C ASP A 64 -0.30 7.61 3.91
N TRP A 65 -1.13 6.61 4.12
CA TRP A 65 -2.57 6.70 3.85
C TRP A 65 -3.28 7.72 4.75
N ASN A 66 -2.65 8.05 5.88
CA ASN A 66 -3.07 9.11 6.79
C ASN A 66 -4.48 8.88 7.37
N TYR A 67 -4.83 7.61 7.59
CA TYR A 67 -6.07 7.24 8.26
C TYR A 67 -6.01 7.66 9.72
N THR A 68 -6.90 8.56 10.10
CA THR A 68 -6.97 9.11 11.45
C THR A 68 -8.11 8.44 12.22
N LEU A 69 -7.79 7.89 13.40
CA LEU A 69 -8.79 7.33 14.29
C LEU A 69 -9.51 8.43 15.08
N ALA A 70 -10.76 8.15 15.46
CA ALA A 70 -11.47 8.97 16.43
C ALA A 70 -10.78 8.88 17.82
N PRO A 71 -10.86 9.94 18.65
CA PRO A 71 -10.32 9.92 20.00
C PRO A 71 -10.87 8.77 20.85
N SER A 72 -10.01 8.15 21.66
CA SER A 72 -10.37 7.02 22.53
C SER A 72 -9.86 7.20 23.96
N SER A 73 -10.56 6.59 24.92
CA SER A 73 -10.12 6.50 26.31
C SER A 73 -9.24 5.29 26.60
N GLN A 74 -9.00 4.42 25.62
CA GLN A 74 -8.28 3.15 25.79
C GLN A 74 -6.86 3.15 25.18
N TYR A 75 -6.61 4.01 24.19
CA TYR A 75 -5.34 4.10 23.48
C TYR A 75 -4.93 5.56 23.27
N CYS A 76 -3.64 5.79 23.00
CA CYS A 76 -3.08 7.11 22.68
C CYS A 76 -3.33 8.21 23.73
N LEU A 77 -3.38 7.82 25.01
CA LEU A 77 -3.64 8.75 26.13
C LEU A 77 -2.56 9.83 26.32
N GLY A 78 -1.36 9.61 25.78
CA GLY A 78 -0.26 10.58 25.79
C GLY A 78 -0.21 11.50 24.57
N MET A 79 -1.10 11.33 23.58
CA MET A 79 -1.16 12.18 22.39
C MET A 79 -2.06 13.40 22.63
N ILE A 80 -1.68 14.55 22.06
CA ILE A 80 -2.52 15.76 22.03
C ILE A 80 -3.84 15.39 21.33
N ASP A 81 -4.97 15.75 21.94
CA ASP A 81 -6.33 15.42 21.49
C ASP A 81 -6.66 13.92 21.37
N LYS A 82 -5.76 13.03 21.83
CA LYS A 82 -5.88 11.57 21.74
C LYS A 82 -6.09 11.07 20.31
N ILE A 83 -5.56 11.79 19.34
CA ILE A 83 -5.65 11.45 17.91
C ILE A 83 -4.50 10.51 17.53
N LEU A 84 -4.84 9.36 16.95
CA LEU A 84 -3.89 8.41 16.38
C LEU A 84 -4.00 8.39 14.86
N ILE A 85 -2.85 8.39 14.18
CA ILE A 85 -2.75 8.11 12.76
C ILE A 85 -2.28 6.66 12.62
N LEU A 86 -2.99 5.88 11.82
CA LEU A 86 -2.64 4.51 11.50
C LEU A 86 -1.46 4.49 10.54
N ILE A 87 -0.54 3.56 10.80
CA ILE A 87 0.68 3.31 10.04
C ILE A 87 0.81 1.82 9.77
#